data_AF-A0A2V4BT25-F1
#
_entry.id   AF-A0A2V4BT25-F1
#
_cell.length_a   1.000
_cell.length_b   1.000
_cell.length_c   1.000
_cell.angle_alpha   90.00
_cell.angle_beta   90.00
_cell.angle_gamma   90.00
#
_symmetry.space_group_name_H-M   'P 1'
#
loop_
_entity.id
_entity.type
_entity.pdbx_description
1 polymer ?
#
loop_
_entity_poly.entity_id
_entity_poly.type
_entity_poly.pdbx_seq_one_letter_code
_entity_poly.pdbx_strand_id
1 'polypeptide(L)'
;MKLLSIIVIFLLTNITFSQDSISNSKKLDSILKTDFLSYNYKYLDKTFKINIKQDVYNKSLTEHKFILNKTFNYSDSLNVVLMAEFNDWDATRIANLRITYSWDRVGYYLWKEKDEIIEIAKKNNIHHPYRLQELIKNNNEKVSIEIDELRKKLFLQFGNIDLKTMTVDQLLAFSFKNNPKVVKLKQESIKKSNIRKFVAKHNRQPTALEEKNLGEGCGKEDCCQKPSN
;
A
#
# COMPACT_ATOMS: atom_id res chain seq x y z
N MET A 1 -26.90 41.39 19.59
CA MET A 1 -27.00 40.95 18.17
C MET A 1 -25.70 40.36 17.62
N LYS A 2 -24.52 40.99 17.74
CA LYS A 2 -23.25 40.48 17.17
C LYS A 2 -22.80 39.08 17.68
N LEU A 3 -23.11 38.72 18.93
CA LEU A 3 -22.72 37.42 19.50
C LEU A 3 -23.54 36.23 18.96
N LEU A 4 -24.84 36.43 18.70
CA LEU A 4 -25.72 35.40 18.13
C LEU A 4 -25.34 35.07 16.68
N SER A 5 -24.93 36.08 15.91
CA SER A 5 -24.48 35.89 14.52
C SER A 5 -23.21 35.04 14.42
N ILE A 6 -22.29 35.15 15.38
CA ILE A 6 -21.03 34.37 15.40
C ILE A 6 -21.32 32.89 15.72
N ILE A 7 -22.24 32.61 16.65
CA ILE A 7 -22.61 31.24 17.04
C ILE A 7 -23.31 30.51 15.88
N VAL A 8 -24.17 31.19 15.12
CA VAL A 8 -24.85 30.60 13.95
C VAL A 8 -23.86 30.27 12.83
N ILE A 9 -22.85 31.11 12.58
CA ILE A 9 -21.80 30.82 11.58
C ILE A 9 -20.96 29.61 12.01
N PHE A 10 -20.60 29.49 13.28
CA PHE A 10 -19.85 28.34 13.81
C PHE A 10 -20.65 27.02 13.76
N LEU A 11 -21.97 27.08 13.95
CA LEU A 11 -22.84 25.90 13.81
C LEU A 11 -22.98 25.48 12.35
N LEU A 12 -23.08 26.42 11.41
CA LEU A 12 -23.18 26.13 9.97
C LEU A 12 -21.89 25.48 9.41
N THR A 13 -20.70 25.91 9.85
CA THR A 13 -19.43 25.29 9.42
C THR A 13 -19.32 23.84 9.90
N ASN A 14 -19.79 23.53 11.12
CA ASN A 14 -19.74 22.16 11.64
C ASN A 14 -20.68 21.21 10.89
N ILE A 15 -21.82 21.69 10.41
CA ILE A 15 -22.77 20.89 9.62
C ILE A 15 -22.18 20.54 8.25
N THR A 16 -21.51 21.48 7.58
CA THR A 16 -20.89 21.22 6.27
C THR A 16 -19.73 20.21 6.37
N PHE A 17 -18.88 20.31 7.39
CA PHE A 17 -17.78 19.34 7.59
C PHE A 17 -18.30 17.92 7.87
N SER A 18 -19.40 17.79 8.61
CA SER A 18 -20.02 16.47 8.89
C SER A 18 -20.60 15.84 7.62
N GLN A 19 -21.29 16.62 6.78
CA GLN A 19 -21.85 16.11 5.52
C GLN A 19 -20.78 15.67 4.52
N ASP A 20 -19.68 16.43 4.40
CA ASP A 20 -18.54 16.05 3.56
C ASP A 20 -17.91 14.73 4.04
N SER A 21 -17.79 14.52 5.35
CA SER A 21 -17.24 13.29 5.92
C SER A 21 -18.10 12.05 5.62
N ILE A 22 -19.43 12.18 5.68
CA ILE A 22 -20.38 11.10 5.42
C ILE A 22 -20.47 10.78 3.91
N SER A 23 -20.41 11.80 3.06
CA SER A 23 -20.37 11.62 1.61
C SER A 23 -19.10 10.89 1.17
N ASN A 24 -17.95 11.30 1.72
CA ASN A 24 -16.66 10.69 1.43
C ASN A 24 -16.56 9.24 1.91
N SER A 25 -17.13 8.89 3.08
CA SER A 25 -17.15 7.51 3.55
C SER A 25 -18.00 6.60 2.66
N LYS A 26 -19.21 7.04 2.27
CA LYS A 26 -20.08 6.28 1.35
C LYS A 26 -19.42 6.07 -0.03
N LYS A 27 -18.77 7.11 -0.55
CA LYS A 27 -17.98 7.03 -1.79
C LYS A 27 -16.89 5.96 -1.67
N LEU A 28 -16.08 6.03 -0.61
CA LEU A 28 -14.99 5.09 -0.39
C LEU A 28 -15.50 3.65 -0.24
N ASP A 29 -16.60 3.45 0.49
CA ASP A 29 -17.24 2.13 0.65
C ASP A 29 -17.70 1.55 -0.69
N SER A 30 -18.26 2.40 -1.57
CA SER A 30 -18.65 1.99 -2.92
C SER A 30 -17.44 1.54 -3.74
N ILE A 31 -16.36 2.33 -3.72
CA ILE A 31 -15.11 2.02 -4.43
C ILE A 31 -14.50 0.72 -3.89
N LEU A 32 -14.50 0.52 -2.57
CA LEU A 32 -13.95 -0.69 -1.96
C LEU A 32 -14.70 -1.96 -2.36
N LYS A 33 -16.02 -1.86 -2.59
CA LYS A 33 -16.86 -2.97 -3.07
C LYS A 33 -16.68 -3.26 -4.57
N THR A 34 -16.12 -2.35 -5.35
CA THR A 34 -15.86 -2.57 -6.78
C THR A 34 -14.85 -3.70 -6.98
N ASP A 35 -15.17 -4.66 -7.85
CA ASP A 35 -14.25 -5.70 -8.24
C ASP A 35 -13.33 -5.26 -9.39
N PHE A 36 -12.24 -4.57 -9.02
CA PHE A 36 -11.25 -4.09 -9.98
C PHE A 36 -10.50 -5.19 -10.74
N LEU A 37 -10.55 -6.46 -10.30
CA LEU A 37 -9.87 -7.55 -11.01
C LEU A 37 -10.74 -8.18 -12.09
N SER A 38 -12.05 -7.97 -12.03
CA SER A 38 -13.02 -8.41 -13.05
C SER A 38 -13.66 -7.23 -13.79
N TYR A 39 -13.20 -6.00 -13.53
CA TYR A 39 -13.74 -4.79 -14.12
C TYR A 39 -13.50 -4.76 -15.64
N ASN A 40 -14.50 -4.30 -16.40
CA ASN A 40 -14.40 -4.18 -17.85
C ASN A 40 -13.74 -2.85 -18.23
N TYR A 41 -12.40 -2.82 -18.20
CA TYR A 41 -11.62 -1.62 -18.52
C TYR A 41 -11.71 -1.26 -20.01
N LYS A 42 -11.82 0.03 -20.31
CA LYS A 42 -11.69 0.54 -21.67
C LYS A 42 -10.24 0.49 -22.17
N TYR A 43 -9.28 0.73 -21.28
CA TYR A 43 -7.87 0.90 -21.64
C TYR A 43 -6.93 -0.20 -21.15
N LEU A 44 -7.45 -1.28 -20.55
CA LEU A 44 -6.67 -2.44 -20.12
C LEU A 44 -7.24 -3.72 -20.75
N ASP A 45 -6.38 -4.66 -21.11
CA ASP A 45 -6.82 -6.00 -21.48
C ASP A 45 -7.13 -6.89 -20.26
N LYS A 46 -7.56 -8.14 -20.49
CA LYS A 46 -7.87 -9.11 -19.44
C LYS A 46 -6.67 -9.50 -18.56
N THR A 47 -5.46 -9.19 -19.00
CA THR A 47 -4.20 -9.41 -18.26
C THR A 47 -3.63 -8.10 -17.71
N PHE A 48 -4.45 -7.03 -17.70
CA PHE A 48 -4.12 -5.67 -17.29
C PHE A 48 -3.03 -4.98 -18.12
N LYS A 49 -2.72 -5.47 -19.33
CA LYS A 49 -1.81 -4.74 -20.23
C LYS A 49 -2.50 -3.47 -20.70
N ILE A 50 -1.72 -2.39 -20.71
CA ILE A 50 -2.19 -1.06 -21.12
C ILE A 50 -2.39 -1.03 -22.64
N ASN A 51 -3.61 -0.70 -23.05
CA ASN A 51 -3.99 -0.44 -24.43
C ASN A 51 -4.73 0.90 -24.50
N ILE A 52 -3.96 1.98 -24.68
CA ILE A 52 -4.46 3.35 -24.75
C ILE A 52 -3.76 4.07 -25.89
N LYS A 53 -4.50 4.91 -26.63
CA LYS A 53 -3.89 5.75 -27.65
C LYS A 53 -3.05 6.84 -27.00
N GLN A 54 -1.93 7.20 -27.62
CA GLN A 54 -0.95 8.13 -27.07
C GLN A 54 -1.53 9.54 -26.81
N ASP A 55 -2.44 10.00 -27.66
CA ASP A 55 -3.15 11.27 -27.50
C ASP A 55 -4.01 11.29 -26.23
N VAL A 56 -4.77 10.22 -25.98
CA VAL A 56 -5.58 10.07 -24.75
C VAL A 56 -4.69 9.97 -23.52
N TYR A 57 -3.58 9.24 -23.60
CA TYR A 57 -2.60 9.15 -22.52
C TYR A 57 -2.00 10.51 -22.17
N ASN A 58 -1.52 11.26 -23.17
CA ASN A 58 -0.92 12.58 -22.98
C ASN A 58 -1.94 13.61 -22.46
N LYS A 59 -3.21 13.50 -22.91
CA LYS A 59 -4.30 14.29 -22.38
C LYS A 59 -4.51 14.01 -20.89
N SER A 60 -4.59 12.74 -20.50
CA SER A 60 -4.72 12.35 -19.09
C SER A 60 -3.56 12.84 -18.23
N LEU A 61 -2.32 12.77 -18.73
CA LEU A 61 -1.15 13.30 -18.05
C LEU A 61 -1.31 14.79 -17.71
N THR A 62 -1.79 15.57 -18.68
CA THR A 62 -1.93 17.02 -18.56
C THR A 62 -3.11 17.41 -17.68
N GLU A 63 -4.29 16.82 -17.92
CA GLU A 63 -5.53 17.14 -17.20
C GLU A 63 -5.42 16.83 -15.71
N HIS A 64 -4.78 15.71 -15.36
CA HIS A 64 -4.63 15.26 -13.98
C HIS A 64 -3.29 15.64 -13.36
N LYS A 65 -2.52 16.52 -14.02
CA LYS A 65 -1.28 17.12 -13.50
C LYS A 65 -0.21 16.09 -13.09
N PHE A 66 -0.06 15.02 -13.87
CA PHE A 66 1.07 14.10 -13.70
C PHE A 66 2.38 14.78 -14.11
N ILE A 67 3.50 14.38 -13.47
CA ILE A 67 4.82 14.96 -13.73
C ILE A 67 5.35 14.45 -15.09
N LEU A 68 5.35 15.33 -16.10
CA LEU A 68 5.63 14.99 -17.50
C LEU A 68 7.08 14.53 -17.78
N ASN A 69 8.06 14.97 -16.99
CA ASN A 69 9.49 14.71 -17.23
C ASN A 69 10.06 13.53 -16.42
N LYS A 70 9.20 12.64 -15.92
CA LYS A 70 9.61 11.45 -15.17
C LYS A 70 9.64 10.23 -16.10
N THR A 71 10.62 9.35 -15.95
CA THR A 71 10.55 8.01 -16.54
C THR A 71 9.43 7.21 -15.86
N PHE A 72 8.37 6.90 -16.59
CA PHE A 72 7.25 6.10 -16.10
C PHE A 72 7.61 4.61 -16.13
N ASN A 73 7.51 3.95 -14.97
CA ASN A 73 7.45 2.49 -14.94
C ASN A 73 6.00 2.02 -15.16
N TYR A 74 5.79 0.71 -15.25
CA TYR A 74 4.45 0.15 -15.47
C TYR A 74 3.40 0.65 -14.46
N SER A 75 3.72 0.75 -13.17
CA SER A 75 2.76 1.23 -12.16
C SER A 75 2.48 2.73 -12.30
N ASP A 76 3.49 3.53 -12.64
CA ASP A 76 3.28 4.95 -12.94
C ASP A 76 2.34 5.10 -14.15
N SER A 77 2.58 4.34 -15.24
CA SER A 77 1.73 4.36 -16.43
C SER A 77 0.31 3.85 -16.15
N LEU A 78 0.19 2.79 -15.34
CA LEU A 78 -1.11 2.25 -14.94
C LEU A 78 -1.93 3.28 -14.18
N ASN A 79 -1.32 4.09 -13.30
CA ASN A 79 -2.04 5.18 -12.61
C ASN A 79 -2.60 6.22 -13.60
N VAL A 80 -1.86 6.60 -14.63
CA VAL A 80 -2.32 7.56 -15.66
C VAL A 80 -3.51 6.99 -16.43
N VAL A 81 -3.45 5.70 -16.75
CA VAL A 81 -4.50 4.99 -17.49
C VAL A 81 -5.76 4.81 -16.66
N LEU A 82 -5.62 4.39 -15.41
CA LEU A 82 -6.75 4.27 -14.48
C LEU A 82 -7.37 5.63 -14.16
N MET A 83 -6.57 6.69 -14.14
CA MET A 83 -7.10 8.05 -14.02
C MET A 83 -7.91 8.45 -15.26
N ALA A 84 -7.45 8.09 -16.46
CA ALA A 84 -8.22 8.29 -17.69
C ALA A 84 -9.52 7.45 -17.72
N GLU A 85 -9.54 6.30 -17.05
CA GLU A 85 -10.71 5.42 -16.92
C GLU A 85 -11.74 5.97 -15.94
N PHE A 86 -11.31 6.37 -14.74
CA PHE A 86 -12.20 6.66 -13.62
C PHE A 86 -12.39 8.14 -13.33
N ASN A 87 -11.45 9.00 -13.73
CA ASN A 87 -11.36 10.40 -13.30
C ASN A 87 -11.49 10.56 -11.76
N ASP A 88 -10.93 9.59 -11.02
CA ASP A 88 -11.05 9.50 -9.57
C ASP A 88 -9.76 8.93 -8.96
N TRP A 89 -9.12 9.70 -8.07
CA TRP A 89 -7.86 9.34 -7.41
C TRP A 89 -7.99 8.15 -6.46
N ASP A 90 -9.10 8.00 -5.76
CA ASP A 90 -9.30 6.90 -4.82
C ASP A 90 -9.54 5.59 -5.56
N ALA A 91 -10.41 5.62 -6.59
CA ALA A 91 -10.63 4.46 -7.44
C ALA A 91 -9.33 4.03 -8.14
N THR A 92 -8.60 5.00 -8.71
CA THR A 92 -7.30 4.77 -9.35
C THR A 92 -6.29 4.14 -8.40
N ARG A 93 -6.15 4.71 -7.19
CA ARG A 93 -5.22 4.20 -6.18
C ARG A 93 -5.57 2.78 -5.75
N ILE A 94 -6.85 2.51 -5.49
CA ILE A 94 -7.31 1.19 -5.05
C ILE A 94 -7.16 0.17 -6.18
N ALA A 95 -7.57 0.49 -7.40
CA ALA A 95 -7.41 -0.37 -8.57
C ALA A 95 -5.93 -0.69 -8.83
N ASN A 96 -5.05 0.32 -8.84
CA ASN A 96 -3.61 0.12 -9.03
C ASN A 96 -3.02 -0.79 -7.94
N LEU A 97 -3.38 -0.60 -6.68
CA LEU A 97 -2.92 -1.46 -5.57
C LEU A 97 -3.37 -2.92 -5.73
N ARG A 98 -4.58 -3.15 -6.23
CA ARG A 98 -5.13 -4.50 -6.44
C ARG A 98 -4.50 -5.18 -7.65
N ILE A 99 -4.40 -4.49 -8.78
CA ILE A 99 -3.82 -5.00 -10.03
C ILE A 99 -2.32 -5.29 -9.88
N THR A 100 -1.57 -4.39 -9.24
CA THR A 100 -0.10 -4.53 -9.10
C THR A 100 0.32 -5.38 -7.90
N TYR A 101 -0.65 -5.97 -7.18
CA TYR A 101 -0.34 -6.83 -6.04
C TYR A 101 0.48 -8.04 -6.51
N SER A 102 1.48 -8.46 -5.72
CA SER A 102 2.38 -9.55 -6.10
C SER A 102 2.28 -10.74 -5.16
N TRP A 103 2.65 -11.92 -5.67
CA TRP A 103 2.75 -13.15 -4.88
C TRP A 103 3.77 -13.03 -3.74
N ASP A 104 4.90 -12.37 -3.98
CA ASP A 104 5.90 -12.08 -2.94
C ASP A 104 5.29 -11.33 -1.75
N ARG A 105 4.40 -10.37 -2.04
CA ARG A 105 3.74 -9.60 -0.99
C ARG A 105 2.86 -10.46 -0.10
N VAL A 106 2.12 -11.41 -0.68
CA VAL A 106 1.36 -12.41 0.10
C VAL A 106 2.33 -13.28 0.92
N GLY A 107 3.44 -13.70 0.32
CA GLY A 107 4.51 -14.47 0.98
C GLY A 107 5.09 -13.75 2.19
N TYR A 108 5.26 -12.42 2.12
CA TYR A 108 5.71 -11.63 3.25
C TYR A 108 4.75 -11.70 4.45
N TYR A 109 3.44 -11.69 4.20
CA TYR A 109 2.42 -11.81 5.24
C TYR A 109 2.32 -13.22 5.82
N LEU A 110 2.56 -14.27 5.03
CA LEU A 110 2.49 -15.66 5.49
C LEU A 110 3.84 -16.27 5.88
N TRP A 111 4.94 -15.51 5.78
CA TRP A 111 6.30 -16.03 5.99
C TRP A 111 6.59 -17.29 5.15
N LYS A 112 6.17 -17.24 3.88
CA LYS A 112 6.37 -18.29 2.88
C LYS A 112 7.00 -17.69 1.62
N GLU A 113 7.71 -18.53 0.88
CA GLU A 113 8.29 -18.17 -0.41
C GLU A 113 7.21 -18.03 -1.49
N LYS A 114 7.54 -17.29 -2.56
CA LYS A 114 6.62 -17.05 -3.67
C LYS A 114 6.03 -18.33 -4.24
N ASP A 115 6.85 -19.36 -4.42
CA ASP A 115 6.41 -20.61 -5.03
C ASP A 115 5.44 -21.37 -4.12
N GLU A 116 5.66 -21.37 -2.80
CA GLU A 116 4.71 -21.94 -1.83
C GLU A 116 3.35 -21.22 -1.89
N ILE A 117 3.36 -19.90 -2.01
CA ILE A 117 2.13 -19.10 -2.15
C ILE A 117 1.40 -19.45 -3.46
N ILE A 118 2.14 -19.63 -4.55
CA ILE A 118 1.54 -20.01 -5.84
C ILE A 118 0.88 -21.40 -5.73
N GLU A 119 1.48 -22.35 -5.02
CA GLU A 119 0.86 -23.67 -4.78
C GLU A 119 -0.42 -23.58 -3.93
N ILE A 120 -0.42 -22.74 -2.87
CA ILE A 120 -1.63 -22.45 -2.08
C ILE A 120 -2.72 -21.85 -2.99
N ALA A 121 -2.35 -20.93 -3.88
CA ALA A 121 -3.28 -20.31 -4.80
C ALA A 121 -3.87 -21.32 -5.80
N LYS A 122 -3.04 -22.18 -6.38
CA LYS A 122 -3.47 -23.24 -7.31
C LYS A 122 -4.45 -24.20 -6.65
N LYS A 123 -4.15 -24.67 -5.42
CA LYS A 123 -5.05 -25.54 -4.64
C LYS A 123 -6.46 -24.94 -4.48
N ASN A 124 -6.54 -23.61 -4.44
CA ASN A 124 -7.78 -22.86 -4.24
C ASN A 124 -8.38 -22.29 -5.54
N ASN A 125 -7.84 -22.63 -6.72
CA ASN A 125 -8.22 -22.07 -8.02
C ASN A 125 -8.15 -20.54 -8.08
N ILE A 126 -7.10 -19.96 -7.49
CA ILE A 126 -6.87 -18.52 -7.45
C ILE A 126 -5.77 -18.14 -8.43
N HIS A 127 -6.11 -17.27 -9.37
CA HIS A 127 -5.19 -16.83 -10.42
C HIS A 127 -4.51 -15.49 -10.16
N HIS A 128 -5.01 -14.71 -9.18
CA HIS A 128 -4.49 -13.38 -8.88
C HIS A 128 -4.09 -13.25 -7.40
N PRO A 129 -2.89 -12.73 -7.07
CA PRO A 129 -2.37 -12.69 -5.70
C PRO A 129 -3.25 -11.91 -4.73
N TYR A 130 -3.84 -10.79 -5.19
CA TYR A 130 -4.74 -10.01 -4.35
C TYR A 130 -5.97 -10.81 -3.88
N ARG A 131 -6.50 -11.74 -4.69
CA ARG A 131 -7.64 -12.59 -4.29
C ARG A 131 -7.28 -13.53 -3.15
N LEU A 132 -6.08 -14.11 -3.20
CA LEU A 132 -5.59 -14.92 -2.11
C LEU A 132 -5.43 -14.06 -0.84
N GLN A 133 -4.89 -12.84 -0.98
CA GLN A 133 -4.79 -11.91 0.14
C GLN A 133 -6.16 -11.56 0.76
N GLU A 134 -7.21 -11.42 -0.05
CA GLU A 134 -8.58 -11.19 0.43
C GLU A 134 -9.09 -12.37 1.26
N LEU A 135 -8.89 -13.61 0.80
CA LEU A 135 -9.27 -14.80 1.56
C LEU A 135 -8.54 -14.87 2.90
N ILE A 136 -7.24 -14.57 2.90
CA ILE A 136 -6.40 -14.56 4.10
C ILE A 136 -6.92 -13.52 5.09
N LYS A 137 -7.13 -12.27 4.65
CA LYS A 137 -7.62 -11.19 5.52
C LYS A 137 -9.00 -11.48 6.11
N ASN A 138 -9.88 -12.08 5.32
CA ASN A 138 -11.23 -12.42 5.75
C ASN A 138 -11.31 -13.71 6.58
N ASN A 139 -10.16 -14.30 6.94
CA ASN A 139 -10.06 -15.58 7.66
C ASN A 139 -10.93 -16.67 7.03
N ASN A 140 -10.89 -16.77 5.70
CA ASN A 140 -11.72 -17.74 4.98
C ASN A 140 -11.27 -19.17 5.29
N GLU A 141 -12.23 -20.10 5.40
CA GLU A 141 -11.97 -21.52 5.70
C GLU A 141 -10.93 -22.17 4.79
N LYS A 142 -10.88 -21.75 3.51
CA LYS A 142 -9.96 -22.27 2.49
C LYS A 142 -8.48 -22.03 2.79
N VAL A 143 -8.19 -21.05 3.65
CA VAL A 143 -6.83 -20.66 4.03
C VAL A 143 -6.60 -20.71 5.54
N SER A 144 -7.53 -21.33 6.28
CA SER A 144 -7.47 -21.42 7.75
C SER A 144 -6.22 -22.16 8.24
N ILE A 145 -5.83 -23.23 7.55
CA ILE A 145 -4.64 -24.02 7.85
C ILE A 145 -3.38 -23.15 7.76
N GLU A 146 -3.25 -22.35 6.71
CA GLU A 146 -2.10 -21.48 6.49
C GLU A 146 -2.00 -20.38 7.55
N ILE A 147 -3.13 -19.87 8.05
CA ILE A 147 -3.17 -18.92 9.17
C ILE A 147 -2.72 -19.57 10.48
N ASP A 148 -3.19 -20.80 10.76
CA ASP A 148 -2.81 -21.53 11.98
C ASP A 148 -1.33 -21.94 11.96
N GLU A 149 -0.82 -22.36 10.81
CA GLU A 149 0.61 -22.61 10.59
C GLU A 149 1.43 -21.36 10.85
N LEU A 150 1.03 -20.21 10.29
CA LEU A 150 1.68 -18.93 10.53
C LEU A 150 1.71 -18.60 12.02
N ARG A 151 0.56 -18.74 12.70
CA ARG A 151 0.45 -18.46 14.14
C ARG A 151 1.40 -19.32 14.96
N LYS A 152 1.43 -20.63 14.71
CA LYS A 152 2.34 -21.58 15.36
C LYS A 152 3.80 -21.21 15.08
N LYS A 153 4.13 -20.94 13.82
CA LYS A 153 5.49 -20.56 13.39
C LYS A 153 5.98 -19.30 14.12
N LEU A 154 5.15 -18.26 14.17
CA LEU A 154 5.50 -17.01 14.87
C LEU A 154 5.59 -17.22 16.38
N PHE A 155 4.68 -18.00 16.97
CA PHE A 155 4.74 -18.31 18.40
C PHE A 155 6.03 -19.04 18.77
N LEU A 156 6.44 -20.04 17.99
CA LEU A 156 7.70 -20.76 18.19
C LEU A 156 8.93 -19.84 18.02
N GLN A 157 8.88 -18.92 17.06
CA GLN A 157 9.99 -18.01 16.77
C GLN A 157 10.18 -16.92 17.84
N PHE A 158 9.08 -16.37 18.37
CA PHE A 158 9.13 -15.17 19.23
C PHE A 158 8.73 -15.43 20.69
N GLY A 159 8.11 -16.56 21.00
CA GLY A 159 7.63 -16.89 22.35
C GLY A 159 6.54 -15.96 22.89
N ASN A 160 6.02 -15.02 22.09
CA ASN A 160 5.04 -14.04 22.53
C ASN A 160 3.66 -14.70 22.67
N ILE A 161 3.13 -14.73 23.90
CA ILE A 161 1.84 -15.37 24.21
C ILE A 161 0.66 -14.72 23.48
N ASP A 162 0.72 -13.42 23.19
CA ASP A 162 -0.32 -12.67 22.50
C ASP A 162 -0.55 -13.21 21.08
N LEU A 163 0.46 -13.83 20.46
CA LEU A 163 0.31 -14.44 19.13
C LEU A 163 -0.75 -15.54 19.11
N LYS A 164 -1.05 -16.17 20.25
CA LYS A 164 -2.11 -17.18 20.35
C LYS A 164 -3.51 -16.60 20.21
N THR A 165 -3.71 -15.33 20.58
CA THR A 165 -5.03 -14.68 20.65
C THR A 165 -5.22 -13.53 19.67
N MET A 166 -4.16 -13.08 18.98
CA MET A 166 -4.26 -12.04 17.95
C MET A 166 -5.34 -12.33 16.91
N THR A 167 -6.05 -11.31 16.47
CA THR A 167 -6.90 -11.39 15.29
C THR A 167 -6.04 -11.64 14.04
N VAL A 168 -6.65 -12.07 12.93
CA VAL A 168 -5.91 -12.30 11.69
C VAL A 168 -5.21 -11.03 11.22
N ASP A 169 -5.88 -9.87 11.25
CA ASP A 169 -5.26 -8.60 10.86
C ASP A 169 -4.04 -8.26 11.74
N GLN A 170 -4.15 -8.45 13.05
CA GLN A 170 -3.03 -8.24 13.98
C GLN A 170 -1.88 -9.22 13.71
N LEU A 171 -2.19 -10.49 13.48
CA LEU A 171 -1.22 -11.53 13.17
C LEU A 171 -0.48 -11.24 11.86
N LEU A 172 -1.19 -10.84 10.80
CA LEU A 172 -0.60 -10.49 9.51
C LEU A 172 0.25 -9.22 9.62
N ALA A 173 -0.20 -8.21 10.37
CA ALA A 173 0.60 -7.00 10.61
C ALA A 173 1.89 -7.32 11.38
N PHE A 174 1.79 -8.16 12.42
CA PHE A 174 2.94 -8.64 13.17
C PHE A 174 3.90 -9.43 12.28
N SER A 175 3.36 -10.36 11.51
CA SER A 175 4.10 -11.19 10.56
C SER A 175 4.88 -10.32 9.57
N PHE A 176 4.21 -9.41 8.87
CA PHE A 176 4.84 -8.54 7.87
C PHE A 176 5.95 -7.67 8.48
N LYS A 177 5.69 -7.08 9.65
CA LYS A 177 6.66 -6.21 10.36
C LYS A 177 7.94 -6.96 10.72
N ASN A 178 7.82 -8.23 11.09
CA ASN A 178 8.95 -9.05 11.55
C ASN A 178 9.54 -9.95 10.46
N ASN A 179 8.97 -9.95 9.24
CA ASN A 179 9.48 -10.79 8.15
C ASN A 179 10.93 -10.38 7.78
N PRO A 180 11.91 -11.29 7.83
CA PRO A 180 13.32 -10.95 7.58
C PRO A 180 13.57 -10.29 6.22
N LYS A 181 12.86 -10.71 5.17
CA LYS A 181 12.98 -10.12 3.83
C LYS A 181 12.46 -8.69 3.82
N VAL A 182 11.31 -8.45 4.44
CA VAL A 182 10.72 -7.11 4.54
C VAL A 182 11.62 -6.18 5.35
N VAL A 183 12.17 -6.65 6.47
CA VAL A 183 13.12 -5.89 7.29
C VAL A 183 14.34 -5.48 6.46
N LYS A 184 14.94 -6.43 5.72
CA LYS A 184 16.08 -6.16 4.84
C LYS A 184 15.75 -5.16 3.73
N LEU A 185 14.63 -5.34 3.01
CA LEU A 185 14.18 -4.43 1.97
C LEU A 185 13.94 -3.01 2.50
N LYS A 186 13.39 -2.89 3.72
CA LYS A 186 13.18 -1.60 4.37
C LYS A 186 14.51 -0.92 4.70
N GLN A 187 15.47 -1.65 5.24
CA GLN A 187 16.81 -1.14 5.53
C GLN A 187 17.52 -0.65 4.26
N GLU A 188 17.48 -1.45 3.19
CA GLU A 188 18.06 -1.09 1.88
C GLU A 188 17.41 0.16 1.28
N SER A 189 16.08 0.28 1.38
CA SER A 189 15.32 1.45 0.91
C SER A 189 15.70 2.72 1.67
N ILE A 190 15.81 2.64 3.01
CA ILE A 190 16.27 3.75 3.86
C ILE A 190 17.68 4.18 3.48
N LYS A 191 18.60 3.22 3.36
CA LYS A 191 19.99 3.47 2.96
C LYS A 191 20.06 4.19 1.62
N LYS A 192 19.34 3.71 0.61
CA LYS A 192 19.27 4.34 -0.73
C LYS A 192 18.74 5.77 -0.67
N SER A 193 17.73 6.02 0.15
CA SER A 193 17.18 7.37 0.38
C SER A 193 18.21 8.30 1.02
N ASN A 194 18.92 7.82 2.04
CA ASN A 194 19.95 8.57 2.74
C ASN A 194 21.14 8.90 1.83
N ILE A 195 21.57 7.97 0.99
CA ILE A 195 22.60 8.20 -0.03
C ILE A 195 22.16 9.29 -1.01
N ARG A 196 20.92 9.25 -1.50
CA ARG A 196 20.40 10.30 -2.41
C ARG A 196 20.42 11.68 -1.77
N LYS A 197 20.00 11.78 -0.50
CA LYS A 197 20.05 13.03 0.27
C LYS A 197 21.49 13.52 0.47
N PHE A 198 22.41 12.59 0.76
CA PHE A 198 23.83 12.91 0.90
C PHE A 198 24.40 13.48 -0.40
N VAL A 199 24.17 12.81 -1.53
CA VAL A 199 24.64 13.26 -2.86
C VAL A 199 24.06 14.64 -3.20
N ALA A 200 22.77 14.87 -2.95
CA ALA A 200 22.16 16.17 -3.17
C ALA A 200 22.75 17.29 -2.31
N LYS A 201 23.19 16.97 -1.08
CA LYS A 201 23.77 17.95 -0.14
C LYS A 201 25.25 18.23 -0.39
N HIS A 202 26.03 17.19 -0.73
CA HIS A 202 27.49 17.25 -0.79
C HIS A 202 28.06 17.24 -2.21
N ASN A 203 27.22 17.02 -3.22
CA ASN A 203 27.62 16.90 -4.63
C ASN A 203 28.74 15.86 -4.88
N ARG A 204 28.79 14.82 -4.04
CA ARG A 204 29.71 13.67 -4.16
C ARG A 204 29.06 12.40 -3.60
N GLN A 205 29.62 11.24 -3.96
CA GLN A 205 29.23 9.98 -3.33
C GLN A 205 29.78 9.89 -1.89
N PRO A 206 29.08 9.19 -0.98
CA PRO A 206 29.62 8.87 0.32
C PRO A 206 30.81 7.90 0.18
N THR A 207 31.81 8.06 1.05
CA THR A 207 32.87 7.07 1.24
C THR A 207 32.30 5.79 1.86
N ALA A 208 33.04 4.69 1.82
CA ALA A 208 32.60 3.42 2.41
C ALA A 208 32.25 3.54 3.91
N LEU A 209 32.96 4.39 4.65
CA LEU A 209 32.68 4.66 6.07
C LEU A 209 31.38 5.45 6.25
N GLU A 210 31.17 6.50 5.45
CA GLU A 210 29.93 7.28 5.47
C GLU A 210 28.74 6.42 5.05
N GLU A 211 28.91 5.58 4.03
CA GLU A 211 27.86 4.70 3.53
C GLU A 211 27.41 3.67 4.58
N LYS A 212 28.34 3.15 5.39
CA LYS A 212 28.03 2.26 6.52
C LYS A 212 27.12 2.98 7.53
N ASN A 213 27.45 4.23 7.88
CA ASN A 213 26.70 5.03 8.84
C ASN A 213 25.33 5.50 8.30
N LEU A 214 25.17 5.62 6.97
CA LEU A 214 23.89 6.01 6.34
C LEU A 214 22.85 4.88 6.32
N GLY A 215 23.27 3.62 6.50
CA GLY A 215 22.38 2.44 6.56
C GLY A 215 21.80 2.16 7.95
N GLU A 216 22.42 2.71 8.98
CA GLU A 216 21.90 2.72 10.35
C GLU A 216 20.83 3.80 10.43
N GLY A 217 19.60 3.46 10.03
CA GLY A 217 18.46 4.33 10.30
C GLY A 217 18.47 4.70 11.78
N CYS A 218 18.25 5.99 12.10
CA CYS A 218 18.26 6.57 13.44
C CYS A 218 18.06 5.51 14.53
N GLY A 219 19.17 5.10 15.14
CA GLY A 219 19.18 4.03 16.13
C GLY A 219 18.21 4.39 17.23
N LYS A 220 17.13 3.60 17.34
CA LYS A 220 16.13 3.46 18.43
C LYS A 220 15.68 4.66 19.30
N GLU A 221 16.21 5.87 19.22
CA GLU A 221 15.99 6.90 20.24
C GLU A 221 15.60 8.29 19.67
N ASP A 222 15.99 8.70 18.45
CA ASP A 222 15.92 10.15 18.12
C ASP A 222 15.12 10.59 16.86
N CYS A 223 14.29 9.74 16.26
CA CYS A 223 13.55 10.15 15.06
C CYS A 223 12.14 10.75 15.28
N CYS A 224 11.59 10.74 16.51
CA CYS A 224 10.22 11.21 16.78
C CYS A 224 10.02 12.08 18.03
N GLN A 225 11.07 12.54 18.72
CA GLN A 225 10.91 13.53 19.79
C GLN A 225 11.76 14.76 19.49
N LYS A 226 11.12 15.79 18.91
CA LYS A 226 11.57 17.15 19.22
C LYS A 226 11.18 17.38 20.69
N PRO A 227 12.12 17.68 21.61
CA PRO A 227 11.71 18.30 22.85
C PRO A 227 11.13 19.67 22.48
N SER A 228 9.86 19.87 22.86
CA SER A 228 9.26 21.18 22.92
C SER A 228 10.06 21.98 23.95
N ASN A 229 10.70 23.06 23.50
CA ASN A 229 11.15 24.13 24.41
C ASN A 229 9.94 24.82 25.03
#